data_AF-A0A0S8B3B0-F1
#
_entry.id   AF-A0A0S8B3B0-F1
#
_cell.length_a   1.000
_cell.length_b   1.000
_cell.length_c   1.000
_cell.angle_alpha   90.00
_cell.angle_beta   90.00
_cell.angle_gamma   90.00
#
_symmetry.space_group_name_H-M   'P 1'
#
loop_
_entity.id
_entity.type
_entity.pdbx_description
1 polymer ?
#
loop_
_entity_poly.entity_id
_entity_poly.type
_entity_poly.pdbx_seq_one_letter_code
_entity_poly.pdbx_strand_id
1 'polypeptide(L)'
;MTTRRLVSGGIVVIAAALAGLGGVYTYWQTAAPERTCASCHEIESAHEMWAQSPHRGVGCAACHGTAFSSGLHSLTQQGRTVLAHFAGHADDEIRLTEQQVLAVMDRCRACHAREYADWLSGGHSASYADVFLDERHNEREQPTESCLRCHGMFFDGTIAEVVTPLDVTGPWRLADPARGSLPTIPCLACHRVHLEGVPAVRPDYSDPATIAARRAPRTAAVGFYDRDERLHVPASALPTVELSDRGTPIRVATDPRQRICLQCHAPNVFGQAGSSDDRTPRGVHEGLSCHACHAPHSNDASGSCANCHPQLSNCGLAVDTMRTTYADPASPNNIHFVACIDCHEREFLDNLTSTD
;
A
#
# COMPACT_ATOMS: atom_id res chain seq x y z
N MET A 1 -5.87 -1.07 -66.79
CA MET A 1 -6.79 -1.98 -66.06
C MET A 1 -6.08 -2.90 -65.04
N THR A 2 -4.78 -3.15 -65.19
CA THR A 2 -3.98 -4.05 -64.35
C THR A 2 -3.55 -3.46 -62.99
N THR A 3 -3.15 -2.19 -62.95
CA THR A 3 -2.74 -1.50 -61.69
C THR A 3 -3.88 -1.34 -60.68
N ARG A 4 -5.09 -1.01 -61.15
CA ARG A 4 -6.26 -0.86 -60.28
C ARG A 4 -6.70 -2.19 -59.65
N ARG A 5 -6.55 -3.31 -60.37
CA ARG A 5 -6.83 -4.66 -59.85
C ARG A 5 -5.76 -5.14 -58.86
N LEU A 6 -4.48 -4.79 -59.09
CA LEU A 6 -3.39 -5.06 -58.16
C LEU A 6 -3.53 -4.27 -56.86
N VAL A 7 -3.87 -2.98 -56.95
CA VAL A 7 -4.13 -2.13 -55.78
C VAL A 7 -5.37 -2.62 -55.01
N SER A 8 -6.47 -2.94 -55.70
CA SER A 8 -7.66 -3.51 -55.05
C SER A 8 -7.39 -4.88 -54.42
N GLY A 9 -6.61 -5.74 -55.06
CA GLY A 9 -6.19 -7.03 -54.49
C GLY A 9 -5.31 -6.87 -53.25
N GLY A 10 -4.33 -5.96 -53.29
CA GLY A 10 -3.48 -5.65 -52.13
C GLY A 10 -4.28 -5.08 -50.94
N ILE A 11 -5.24 -4.21 -51.19
CA ILE A 11 -6.14 -3.67 -50.15
C ILE A 11 -6.96 -4.78 -49.50
N VAL A 12 -7.51 -5.72 -50.30
CA VAL A 12 -8.29 -6.84 -49.77
C VAL A 12 -7.43 -7.76 -48.89
N VAL A 13 -6.19 -8.04 -49.29
CA VAL A 13 -5.26 -8.86 -48.49
C VAL A 13 -4.93 -8.17 -47.17
N ILE A 14 -4.62 -6.86 -47.19
CA ILE A 14 -4.33 -6.10 -45.97
C ILE A 14 -5.55 -6.05 -45.05
N ALA A 15 -6.74 -5.80 -45.61
CA ALA A 15 -7.98 -5.77 -44.83
C ALA A 15 -8.28 -7.14 -44.18
N ALA A 16 -8.08 -8.24 -44.92
CA ALA A 16 -8.24 -9.59 -44.39
C ALA A 16 -7.22 -9.90 -43.29
N ALA A 17 -5.96 -9.48 -43.45
CA ALA A 17 -4.93 -9.65 -42.43
C ALA A 17 -5.23 -8.84 -41.15
N LEU A 18 -5.67 -7.58 -41.29
CA LEU A 18 -6.07 -6.75 -40.16
C LEU A 18 -7.31 -7.32 -39.45
N ALA A 19 -8.30 -7.82 -40.20
CA ALA A 19 -9.47 -8.48 -39.63
C ALA A 19 -9.08 -9.77 -38.88
N GLY A 20 -8.17 -10.58 -39.43
CA GLY A 20 -7.64 -11.76 -38.78
C GLY A 20 -6.89 -11.44 -37.48
N LEU A 21 -5.97 -10.48 -37.52
CA LEU A 21 -5.23 -10.02 -36.34
C LEU A 21 -6.15 -9.41 -35.28
N GLY A 22 -7.14 -8.63 -35.70
CA GLY A 22 -8.17 -8.08 -34.81
C GLY A 22 -9.03 -9.17 -34.17
N GLY A 23 -9.36 -10.22 -34.90
CA GLY A 23 -10.06 -11.39 -34.39
C GLY A 23 -9.26 -12.16 -33.34
N VAL A 24 -7.98 -12.43 -33.62
CA VAL A 24 -7.05 -13.07 -32.67
C VAL A 24 -6.88 -12.22 -31.41
N TYR A 25 -6.68 -10.91 -31.56
CA TYR A 25 -6.57 -10.00 -30.43
C TYR A 25 -7.83 -9.98 -29.57
N THR A 26 -9.00 -9.88 -30.21
CA THR A 26 -10.29 -9.88 -29.51
C THR A 26 -10.52 -11.20 -28.78
N TYR A 27 -10.21 -12.33 -29.41
CA TYR A 27 -10.24 -13.63 -28.76
C TYR A 27 -9.31 -13.67 -27.55
N TRP A 28 -8.06 -13.21 -27.69
CA TRP A 28 -7.08 -13.21 -26.61
C TRP A 28 -7.52 -12.38 -25.38
N GLN A 29 -8.27 -11.30 -25.61
CA GLN A 29 -8.75 -10.43 -24.54
C GLN A 29 -10.06 -10.89 -23.88
N THR A 30 -10.84 -11.72 -24.55
CA THR A 30 -12.21 -12.09 -24.10
C THR A 30 -12.35 -13.56 -23.74
N ALA A 31 -11.47 -14.42 -24.23
CA ALA A 31 -11.46 -15.82 -23.87
C ALA A 31 -11.01 -16.03 -22.43
N ALA A 32 -11.42 -17.17 -21.86
CA ALA A 32 -11.03 -17.56 -20.51
C ALA A 32 -9.49 -17.69 -20.41
N PRO A 33 -8.86 -17.25 -19.30
CA PRO A 33 -7.40 -17.23 -19.16
C PRO A 33 -6.72 -18.58 -19.43
N GLU A 34 -7.40 -19.68 -19.11
CA GLU A 34 -6.94 -21.07 -19.34
C GLU A 34 -6.73 -21.40 -20.82
N ARG A 35 -7.36 -20.64 -21.72
CA ARG A 35 -7.21 -20.78 -23.18
C ARG A 35 -6.29 -19.73 -23.80
N THR A 36 -5.73 -18.84 -22.98
CA THR A 36 -4.88 -17.72 -23.42
C THR A 36 -3.63 -17.63 -22.57
N CYS A 37 -3.56 -16.69 -21.61
CA CYS A 37 -2.35 -16.39 -20.85
C CYS A 37 -1.88 -17.56 -19.98
N ALA A 38 -2.80 -18.33 -19.37
CA ALA A 38 -2.45 -19.48 -18.52
C ALA A 38 -2.10 -20.73 -19.32
N SER A 39 -2.06 -20.66 -20.67
CA SER A 39 -1.46 -21.72 -21.48
C SER A 39 0.08 -21.67 -21.49
N CYS A 40 0.68 -20.57 -21.00
CA CYS A 40 2.11 -20.45 -20.75
C CYS A 40 2.42 -20.89 -19.32
N HIS A 41 3.40 -21.77 -19.13
CA HIS A 41 3.75 -22.29 -17.80
C HIS A 41 4.33 -21.19 -16.89
N GLU A 42 4.89 -20.13 -17.47
CA GLU A 42 5.41 -18.98 -16.73
C GLU A 42 4.32 -18.15 -16.05
N ILE A 43 3.08 -18.25 -16.52
CA ILE A 43 1.92 -17.50 -15.99
C ILE A 43 1.01 -18.40 -15.16
N GLU A 44 1.19 -19.72 -15.21
CA GLU A 44 0.34 -20.72 -14.54
C GLU A 44 0.22 -20.43 -13.03
N SER A 45 1.35 -20.23 -12.34
CA SER A 45 1.37 -19.95 -10.90
C SER A 45 0.63 -18.65 -10.55
N ALA A 46 0.82 -17.59 -11.34
CA ALA A 46 0.11 -16.32 -11.16
C ALA A 46 -1.40 -16.47 -11.37
N HIS A 47 -1.79 -17.27 -12.36
CA HIS A 47 -3.18 -17.60 -12.63
C HIS A 47 -3.82 -18.42 -11.50
N GLU A 48 -3.13 -19.44 -10.98
CA GLU A 48 -3.62 -20.23 -9.85
C GLU A 48 -3.85 -19.38 -8.60
N MET A 49 -2.94 -18.47 -8.30
CA MET A 49 -3.10 -17.51 -7.20
C MET A 49 -4.29 -16.57 -7.46
N TRP A 50 -4.45 -16.06 -8.69
CA TRP A 50 -5.62 -15.25 -9.06
C TRP A 50 -6.93 -16.01 -8.91
N ALA A 51 -6.99 -17.27 -9.36
CA ALA A 51 -8.17 -18.13 -9.32
C ALA A 51 -8.64 -18.42 -7.89
N GLN A 52 -7.72 -18.36 -6.91
CA GLN A 52 -8.03 -18.50 -5.48
C GLN A 52 -8.30 -17.17 -4.78
N SER A 53 -8.17 -16.05 -5.48
CA SER A 53 -8.27 -14.72 -4.87
C SER A 53 -9.69 -14.17 -4.79
N PRO A 54 -9.93 -13.14 -3.96
CA PRO A 54 -11.17 -12.35 -4.00
C PRO A 54 -11.43 -11.69 -5.36
N HIS A 55 -10.40 -11.51 -6.19
CA HIS A 55 -10.46 -10.89 -7.52
C HIS A 55 -10.65 -11.88 -8.67
N ARG A 56 -10.86 -13.18 -8.41
CA ARG A 56 -11.03 -14.22 -9.45
C ARG A 56 -12.18 -14.00 -10.45
N GLY A 57 -13.09 -13.06 -10.16
CA GLY A 57 -14.16 -12.66 -11.09
C GLY A 57 -13.78 -11.46 -11.98
N VAL A 58 -12.60 -10.88 -11.79
CA VAL A 58 -12.09 -9.71 -12.52
C VAL A 58 -11.05 -10.18 -13.53
N GLY A 59 -11.26 -9.89 -14.81
CA GLY A 59 -10.33 -10.28 -15.86
C GLY A 59 -8.96 -9.61 -15.72
N CYS A 60 -7.88 -10.31 -16.06
CA CYS A 60 -6.49 -9.88 -15.84
C CYS A 60 -6.20 -8.47 -16.41
N ALA A 61 -6.76 -8.15 -17.59
CA ALA A 61 -6.56 -6.88 -18.27
C ALA A 61 -7.14 -5.67 -17.51
N ALA A 62 -8.10 -5.88 -16.62
CA ALA A 62 -8.62 -4.82 -15.77
C ALA A 62 -7.57 -4.31 -14.78
N CYS A 63 -6.55 -5.11 -14.44
CA CYS A 63 -5.45 -4.73 -13.55
C CYS A 63 -4.13 -4.56 -14.31
N HIS A 64 -3.77 -5.49 -15.19
CA HIS A 64 -2.49 -5.48 -15.92
C HIS A 64 -2.53 -4.66 -17.23
N GLY A 65 -3.72 -4.25 -17.67
CA GLY A 65 -3.91 -3.61 -18.97
C GLY A 65 -3.88 -4.59 -20.14
N THR A 66 -3.71 -4.05 -21.34
CA THR A 66 -3.73 -4.79 -22.59
C THR A 66 -2.42 -4.56 -23.35
N ALA A 67 -2.21 -5.28 -24.46
CA ALA A 67 -1.06 -5.04 -25.34
C ALA A 67 -0.96 -3.58 -25.85
N PHE A 68 -2.02 -2.79 -25.74
CA PHE A 68 -2.07 -1.39 -26.16
C PHE A 68 -2.22 -0.40 -25.01
N SER A 69 -2.29 -0.86 -23.75
CA SER A 69 -2.57 0.04 -22.63
C SER A 69 -1.46 1.05 -22.34
N SER A 70 -0.24 0.79 -22.79
CA SER A 70 0.88 1.75 -22.76
C SER A 70 1.45 1.99 -24.16
N GLY A 71 0.59 1.94 -25.19
CA GLY A 71 0.99 2.12 -26.59
C GLY A 71 1.90 1.00 -27.10
N LEU A 72 2.91 1.35 -27.91
CA LEU A 72 3.83 0.39 -28.53
C LEU A 72 4.72 -0.34 -27.50
N HIS A 73 4.97 0.25 -26.33
CA HIS A 73 5.83 -0.35 -25.31
C HIS A 73 5.28 -1.69 -24.79
N SER A 74 3.99 -1.75 -24.45
CA SER A 74 3.35 -2.99 -23.99
C SER A 74 3.39 -4.08 -25.06
N LEU A 75 3.17 -3.72 -26.33
CA LEU A 75 3.23 -4.64 -27.46
C LEU A 75 4.65 -5.19 -27.67
N THR A 76 5.68 -4.32 -27.63
CA THR A 76 7.07 -4.76 -27.82
C THR A 76 7.57 -5.59 -26.66
N GLN A 77 7.19 -5.26 -25.42
CA GLN A 77 7.52 -6.05 -24.24
C GLN A 77 6.91 -7.45 -24.32
N GLN A 78 5.60 -7.55 -24.57
CA GLN A 78 4.93 -8.86 -24.70
C GLN A 78 5.51 -9.68 -25.86
N GLY A 79 5.78 -9.05 -27.01
CA GLY A 79 6.44 -9.73 -28.13
C GLY A 79 7.83 -10.25 -27.78
N ARG A 80 8.63 -9.47 -27.05
CA ARG A 80 9.95 -9.90 -26.56
C ARG A 80 9.84 -11.08 -25.59
N THR A 81 8.88 -11.06 -24.66
CA THR A 81 8.66 -12.18 -23.73
C THR A 81 8.31 -13.47 -24.48
N VAL A 82 7.42 -13.41 -25.48
CA VAL A 82 7.08 -14.58 -26.31
C VAL A 82 8.30 -15.09 -27.09
N LEU A 83 9.08 -14.19 -27.69
CA LEU A 83 10.30 -14.58 -28.40
C LEU A 83 11.35 -15.18 -27.47
N ALA A 84 11.52 -14.62 -26.27
CA ALA A 84 12.44 -15.11 -25.25
C ALA A 84 12.07 -16.53 -24.81
N HIS A 85 10.78 -16.81 -24.60
CA HIS A 85 10.26 -18.15 -24.33
C HIS A 85 10.69 -19.16 -25.40
N PHE A 86 10.38 -18.88 -26.68
CA PHE A 86 10.73 -19.80 -27.77
C PHE A 86 12.23 -19.90 -28.04
N ALA A 87 13.00 -18.88 -27.65
CA ALA A 87 14.45 -18.90 -27.72
C ALA A 87 15.11 -19.63 -26.53
N GLY A 88 14.35 -20.09 -25.53
CA GLY A 88 14.89 -20.71 -24.31
C GLY A 88 15.62 -19.73 -23.38
N HIS A 89 15.33 -18.43 -23.50
CA HIS A 89 15.85 -17.35 -22.67
C HIS A 89 14.72 -16.68 -21.88
N ALA A 90 13.68 -17.44 -21.52
CA ALA A 90 12.61 -16.93 -20.67
C ALA A 90 13.23 -16.42 -19.37
N ASP A 91 12.77 -15.25 -18.93
CA ASP A 91 13.09 -14.76 -17.59
C ASP A 91 12.32 -15.64 -16.61
N ASP A 92 13.05 -16.31 -15.71
CA ASP A 92 12.45 -17.16 -14.67
C ASP A 92 11.63 -16.32 -13.67
N GLU A 93 11.72 -14.98 -13.76
CA GLU A 93 11.27 -14.06 -12.73
C GLU A 93 10.37 -12.94 -13.30
N ILE A 94 9.14 -13.29 -13.67
CA ILE A 94 8.15 -12.32 -14.16
C ILE A 94 7.71 -11.38 -13.03
N ARG A 95 8.19 -10.15 -13.06
CA ARG A 95 7.89 -9.10 -12.06
C ARG A 95 7.35 -7.83 -12.70
N LEU A 96 6.63 -7.05 -11.89
CA LEU A 96 6.18 -5.72 -12.27
C LEU A 96 7.28 -4.70 -11.97
N THR A 97 7.60 -3.85 -12.95
CA THR A 97 8.41 -2.65 -12.71
C THR A 97 7.60 -1.63 -11.90
N GLU A 98 8.27 -0.65 -11.28
CA GLU A 98 7.60 0.48 -10.61
C GLU A 98 6.52 1.14 -11.49
N GLN A 99 6.83 1.40 -12.76
CA GLN A 99 5.88 2.00 -13.69
C GLN A 99 4.64 1.10 -13.88
N GLN A 100 4.82 -0.22 -13.94
CA GLN A 100 3.70 -1.15 -14.04
C GLN A 100 2.90 -1.21 -12.74
N VAL A 101 3.55 -1.15 -11.57
CA VAL A 101 2.91 -1.03 -10.25
C VAL A 101 2.03 0.20 -10.17
N LEU A 102 2.53 1.37 -10.58
CA LEU A 102 1.76 2.61 -10.61
C LEU A 102 0.59 2.53 -11.60
N ALA A 103 0.79 1.90 -12.76
CA ALA A 103 -0.28 1.69 -13.72
C ALA A 103 -1.36 0.72 -13.18
N VAL A 104 -1.00 -0.29 -12.38
CA VAL A 104 -1.96 -1.15 -11.69
C VAL A 104 -2.74 -0.34 -10.65
N MET A 105 -2.04 0.48 -9.85
CA MET A 105 -2.67 1.35 -8.86
C MET A 105 -3.70 2.32 -9.47
N ASP A 106 -3.39 2.92 -10.63
CA ASP A 106 -4.35 3.76 -11.36
C ASP A 106 -5.62 2.99 -11.75
N ARG A 107 -5.49 1.69 -12.04
CA ARG A 107 -6.65 0.83 -12.34
C ARG A 107 -7.40 0.40 -11.09
N CYS A 108 -6.72 0.24 -9.95
CA CYS A 108 -7.39 0.01 -8.67
C CYS A 108 -8.44 1.09 -8.39
N ARG A 109 -8.16 2.36 -8.72
CA ARG A 109 -9.08 3.49 -8.54
C ARG A 109 -10.44 3.31 -9.24
N ALA A 110 -10.52 2.52 -10.32
CA ALA A 110 -11.78 2.29 -11.03
C ALA A 110 -12.83 1.57 -10.16
N CYS A 111 -12.38 0.77 -9.18
CA CYS A 111 -13.25 0.08 -8.23
C CYS A 111 -13.05 0.54 -6.77
N HIS A 112 -11.85 1.00 -6.42
CA HIS A 112 -11.44 1.47 -5.09
C HIS A 112 -11.26 2.99 -5.04
N ALA A 113 -12.23 3.73 -5.59
CA ALA A 113 -12.14 5.18 -5.73
C ALA A 113 -12.07 5.89 -4.36
N ARG A 114 -12.75 5.35 -3.34
CA ARG A 114 -12.74 5.90 -1.99
C ARG A 114 -11.40 5.65 -1.31
N GLU A 115 -10.92 4.42 -1.31
CA GLU A 115 -9.62 4.07 -0.71
C GLU A 115 -8.47 4.84 -1.37
N TYR A 116 -8.55 5.09 -2.68
CA TYR A 116 -7.60 5.95 -3.38
C TYR A 116 -7.70 7.42 -2.91
N ALA A 117 -8.90 7.97 -2.74
CA ALA A 117 -9.08 9.33 -2.25
C ALA A 117 -8.58 9.49 -0.80
N ASP A 118 -8.80 8.47 0.04
CA ASP A 118 -8.30 8.42 1.41
C ASP A 118 -6.76 8.34 1.42
N TRP A 119 -6.17 7.47 0.59
CA TRP A 119 -4.70 7.42 0.40
C TRP A 119 -4.12 8.76 -0.09
N LEU A 120 -4.77 9.39 -1.06
CA LEU A 120 -4.33 10.68 -1.64
C LEU A 120 -4.42 11.85 -0.65
N SER A 121 -5.32 11.77 0.32
CA SER A 121 -5.45 12.81 1.35
C SER A 121 -4.54 12.58 2.56
N GLY A 122 -3.89 11.42 2.65
CA GLY A 122 -2.98 11.06 3.74
C GLY A 122 -1.50 11.27 3.40
N GLY A 123 -0.63 11.10 4.42
CA GLY A 123 0.82 11.19 4.25
C GLY A 123 1.44 10.09 3.38
N HIS A 124 0.69 9.02 3.07
CA HIS A 124 1.17 7.92 2.23
C HIS A 124 1.23 8.27 0.74
N SER A 125 0.59 9.36 0.29
CA SER A 125 0.72 9.82 -1.09
C SER A 125 1.95 10.68 -1.34
N ALA A 126 2.88 10.75 -0.37
CA ALA A 126 4.14 11.49 -0.51
C ALA A 126 4.91 11.05 -1.76
N SER A 127 5.30 12.05 -2.54
CA SER A 127 6.04 11.86 -3.77
C SER A 127 7.55 11.76 -3.52
N TYR A 128 8.30 11.38 -4.55
CA TYR A 128 9.77 11.42 -4.49
C TYR A 128 10.28 12.83 -4.17
N ALA A 129 9.66 13.88 -4.71
CA ALA A 129 10.06 15.24 -4.40
C ALA A 129 9.78 15.60 -2.94
N ASP A 130 8.61 15.21 -2.40
CA ASP A 130 8.24 15.51 -1.02
C ASP A 130 9.19 14.86 0.00
N VAL A 131 9.69 13.66 -0.31
CA VAL A 131 10.59 12.91 0.60
C VAL A 131 12.05 13.30 0.38
N PHE A 132 12.54 13.22 -0.85
CA PHE A 132 13.98 13.31 -1.11
C PHE A 132 14.49 14.74 -1.30
N LEU A 133 13.61 15.73 -1.42
CA LEU A 133 13.98 17.14 -1.47
C LEU A 133 13.60 17.91 -0.20
N ASP A 134 13.20 17.23 0.88
CA ASP A 134 12.95 17.88 2.17
C ASP A 134 14.27 18.38 2.77
N GLU A 135 14.50 19.69 2.65
CA GLU A 135 15.73 20.34 3.14
C GLU A 135 15.91 20.14 4.66
N ARG A 136 14.81 20.22 5.44
CA ARG A 136 14.88 20.13 6.90
C ARG A 136 15.30 18.73 7.36
N HIS A 137 14.85 17.69 6.66
CA HIS A 137 15.26 16.32 6.90
C HIS A 137 16.70 16.11 6.44
N ASN A 138 16.99 16.47 5.19
CA ASN A 138 18.28 16.15 4.58
C ASN A 138 19.46 16.90 5.22
N GLU A 139 19.25 18.09 5.79
CA GLU A 139 20.27 18.80 6.60
C GLU A 139 20.66 18.04 7.87
N ARG A 140 19.83 17.07 8.31
CA ARG A 140 20.03 16.30 9.55
C ARG A 140 20.45 14.87 9.29
N GLU A 141 19.93 14.27 8.22
CA GLU A 141 20.15 12.88 7.85
C GLU A 141 20.48 12.81 6.35
N GLN A 142 21.59 12.19 6.01
CA GLN A 142 21.98 12.02 4.62
C GLN A 142 21.03 11.02 3.94
N PRO A 143 20.56 11.27 2.70
CA PRO A 143 19.87 10.25 1.92
C PRO A 143 20.76 9.00 1.72
N THR A 144 20.21 7.82 2.01
CA THR A 144 20.90 6.52 1.88
C THR A 144 20.04 5.48 1.17
N GLU A 145 20.63 4.35 0.79
CA GLU A 145 19.89 3.21 0.23
C GLU A 145 18.77 2.73 1.14
N SER A 146 18.93 2.84 2.45
CA SER A 146 17.91 2.45 3.44
C SER A 146 16.61 3.25 3.29
N CYS A 147 16.66 4.47 2.72
CA CYS A 147 15.46 5.25 2.44
C CYS A 147 14.52 4.50 1.47
N LEU A 148 15.08 3.78 0.48
CA LEU A 148 14.31 3.04 -0.53
C LEU A 148 13.60 1.81 0.04
N ARG A 149 13.95 1.36 1.25
CA ARG A 149 13.22 0.29 1.94
C ARG A 149 11.76 0.64 2.17
N CYS A 150 11.46 1.93 2.36
CA CYS A 150 10.10 2.42 2.61
C CYS A 150 9.64 3.45 1.56
N HIS A 151 10.55 4.30 1.09
CA HIS A 151 10.24 5.39 0.15
C HIS A 151 10.81 5.09 -1.24
N GLY A 152 10.04 4.37 -2.07
CA GLY A 152 10.51 3.87 -3.37
C GLY A 152 10.74 2.37 -3.39
N MET A 153 9.87 1.62 -2.69
CA MET A 153 10.01 0.17 -2.48
C MET A 153 10.05 -0.64 -3.79
N PHE A 154 9.47 -0.11 -4.86
CA PHE A 154 9.44 -0.73 -6.20
C PHE A 154 10.48 -0.16 -7.16
N PHE A 155 11.31 0.79 -6.72
CA PHE A 155 12.37 1.35 -7.53
C PHE A 155 13.60 0.43 -7.50
N ASP A 156 13.95 -0.07 -8.69
CA ASP A 156 15.04 -1.04 -8.87
C ASP A 156 16.44 -0.42 -8.85
N GLY A 157 16.55 0.92 -8.89
CA GLY A 157 17.83 1.63 -8.89
C GLY A 157 18.38 1.91 -7.50
N THR A 158 19.42 2.74 -7.47
CA THR A 158 20.13 3.19 -6.24
C THR A 158 19.69 4.57 -5.77
N ILE A 159 19.99 4.94 -4.53
CA ILE A 159 19.65 6.27 -4.00
C ILE A 159 20.28 7.41 -4.82
N ALA A 160 21.48 7.17 -5.39
CA ALA A 160 22.17 8.13 -6.25
C ALA A 160 21.43 8.40 -7.59
N GLU A 161 20.62 7.44 -8.04
CA GLU A 161 19.74 7.58 -9.21
C GLU A 161 18.40 8.25 -8.87
N VAL A 162 18.14 8.47 -7.58
CA VAL A 162 16.97 9.22 -7.10
C VAL A 162 17.34 10.66 -6.83
N VAL A 163 18.34 10.89 -5.97
CA VAL A 163 18.68 12.22 -5.45
C VAL A 163 20.18 12.44 -5.37
N THR A 164 20.60 13.66 -5.69
CA THR A 164 21.99 14.12 -5.56
C THR A 164 22.04 15.57 -5.05
N PRO A 165 23.07 15.98 -4.29
CA PRO A 165 24.16 15.16 -3.77
C PRO A 165 23.71 14.26 -2.62
N LEU A 166 24.48 13.20 -2.32
CA LEU A 166 24.27 12.35 -1.15
C LEU A 166 25.07 12.90 0.03
N ASP A 167 24.68 14.07 0.52
CA ASP A 167 25.25 14.75 1.67
C ASP A 167 24.17 15.48 2.47
N VAL A 168 24.58 16.16 3.56
CA VAL A 168 23.72 16.98 4.43
C VAL A 168 23.80 18.49 4.13
N THR A 169 24.41 18.88 3.00
CA THR A 169 24.67 20.29 2.64
C THR A 169 23.76 20.77 1.50
N GLY A 170 23.47 19.89 0.54
CA GLY A 170 22.64 20.21 -0.61
C GLY A 170 23.29 21.25 -1.55
N PRO A 171 22.49 21.90 -2.42
CA PRO A 171 21.06 21.69 -2.61
C PRO A 171 20.76 20.34 -3.29
N TRP A 172 19.78 19.61 -2.75
CA TRP A 172 19.34 18.33 -3.32
C TRP A 172 18.50 18.52 -4.56
N ARG A 173 18.68 17.62 -5.52
CA ARG A 173 17.96 17.57 -6.79
C ARG A 173 17.71 16.13 -7.17
N LEU A 174 16.54 15.88 -7.75
CA LEU A 174 16.26 14.58 -8.32
C LEU A 174 17.12 14.36 -9.56
N ALA A 175 17.70 13.18 -9.69
CA ALA A 175 18.48 12.81 -10.88
C ALA A 175 17.58 12.76 -12.13
N ASP A 176 16.34 12.30 -11.96
CA ASP A 176 15.27 12.40 -12.95
C ASP A 176 14.11 13.24 -12.42
N PRO A 177 13.95 14.50 -12.89
CA PRO A 177 12.83 15.36 -12.49
C PRO A 177 11.44 14.77 -12.77
N ALA A 178 11.31 13.87 -13.77
CA ALA A 178 10.02 13.26 -14.09
C ALA A 178 9.52 12.32 -12.98
N ARG A 179 10.40 11.87 -12.09
CA ARG A 179 10.05 11.06 -10.92
C ARG A 179 9.44 11.88 -9.79
N GLY A 180 9.63 13.19 -9.79
CA GLY A 180 9.30 14.04 -8.65
C GLY A 180 7.84 13.94 -8.21
N SER A 181 6.91 13.70 -9.12
CA SER A 181 5.48 13.54 -8.82
C SER A 181 5.03 12.10 -8.58
N LEU A 182 5.91 11.10 -8.75
CA LEU A 182 5.55 9.70 -8.53
C LEU A 182 5.45 9.43 -7.03
N PRO A 183 4.47 8.65 -6.57
CA PRO A 183 4.34 8.31 -5.17
C PRO A 183 5.41 7.31 -4.74
N THR A 184 5.91 7.45 -3.52
CA THR A 184 6.94 6.56 -2.94
C THR A 184 6.34 5.32 -2.25
N ILE A 185 5.06 5.39 -1.86
CA ILE A 185 4.32 4.33 -1.16
C ILE A 185 3.00 4.03 -1.91
N PRO A 186 3.05 3.26 -3.03
CA PRO A 186 1.85 2.90 -3.78
C PRO A 186 0.99 1.87 -3.04
N CYS A 187 -0.25 1.64 -3.48
CA CYS A 187 -1.16 0.68 -2.82
C CYS A 187 -0.55 -0.72 -2.62
N LEU A 188 0.27 -1.16 -3.58
CA LEU A 188 0.94 -2.47 -3.53
C LEU A 188 2.06 -2.55 -2.48
N ALA A 189 2.44 -1.44 -1.82
CA ALA A 189 3.34 -1.50 -0.66
C ALA A 189 2.73 -2.30 0.51
N CYS A 190 1.38 -2.26 0.63
CA CYS A 190 0.63 -2.93 1.71
C CYS A 190 -0.34 -4.00 1.21
N HIS A 191 -0.72 -3.97 -0.07
CA HIS A 191 -1.70 -4.89 -0.66
C HIS A 191 -1.05 -5.86 -1.63
N ARG A 192 -1.53 -7.10 -1.63
CA ARG A 192 -1.26 -8.08 -2.71
C ARG A 192 -2.57 -8.49 -3.35
N VAL A 193 -2.61 -8.47 -4.69
CA VAL A 193 -3.84 -8.69 -5.47
C VAL A 193 -4.24 -10.17 -5.50
N HIS A 194 -3.27 -11.07 -5.72
CA HIS A 194 -3.48 -12.51 -5.85
C HIS A 194 -3.28 -13.24 -4.51
N LEU A 195 -3.92 -12.76 -3.44
CA LEU A 195 -3.96 -13.47 -2.16
C LEU A 195 -5.15 -14.41 -2.12
N GLU A 196 -5.01 -15.57 -1.48
CA GLU A 196 -6.11 -16.49 -1.22
C GLU A 196 -7.25 -15.79 -0.48
N GLY A 197 -8.49 -16.02 -0.92
CA GLY A 197 -9.67 -15.49 -0.25
C GLY A 197 -10.98 -15.71 -0.99
N VAL A 198 -12.04 -15.14 -0.43
CA VAL A 198 -13.40 -15.26 -0.97
C VAL A 198 -13.92 -13.90 -1.47
N PRO A 199 -14.54 -13.83 -2.67
CA PRO A 199 -15.15 -12.66 -3.22
C PRO A 199 -16.26 -12.18 -2.32
N ALA A 200 -16.55 -10.89 -2.45
CA ALA A 200 -17.71 -10.32 -1.80
C ALA A 200 -19.00 -10.90 -2.40
N VAL A 201 -19.64 -11.80 -1.67
CA VAL A 201 -20.97 -12.30 -2.01
C VAL A 201 -22.07 -11.45 -1.38
N ARG A 202 -23.19 -11.31 -2.10
CA ARG A 202 -24.43 -10.73 -1.58
C ARG A 202 -24.94 -11.62 -0.45
N PRO A 203 -25.31 -11.05 0.72
CA PRO A 203 -25.90 -11.83 1.81
C PRO A 203 -27.19 -12.51 1.37
N ASP A 204 -27.54 -13.63 2.00
CA ASP A 204 -28.89 -14.17 1.91
C ASP A 204 -29.85 -13.28 2.71
N TYR A 205 -30.93 -12.85 2.07
CA TYR A 205 -31.97 -11.99 2.65
C TYR A 205 -33.20 -12.77 3.14
N SER A 206 -33.16 -14.10 3.08
CA SER A 206 -34.23 -14.96 3.62
C SER A 206 -34.42 -14.80 5.13
N ASP A 207 -33.35 -14.51 5.86
CA ASP A 207 -33.35 -14.13 7.28
C ASP A 207 -32.42 -12.92 7.53
N PRO A 208 -32.94 -11.69 7.38
CA PRO A 208 -32.16 -10.47 7.54
C PRO A 208 -31.53 -10.29 8.93
N ALA A 209 -32.11 -10.88 9.97
CA ALA A 209 -31.59 -10.78 11.33
C ALA A 209 -30.21 -11.46 11.46
N THR A 210 -29.93 -12.47 10.64
CA THR A 210 -28.65 -13.19 10.66
C THR A 210 -27.53 -12.49 9.89
N ILE A 211 -27.86 -11.54 9.00
CA ILE A 211 -26.88 -10.83 8.16
C ILE A 211 -25.87 -10.06 9.02
N ALA A 212 -26.34 -9.38 10.06
CA ALA A 212 -25.47 -8.63 10.98
C ALA A 212 -24.79 -9.56 12.01
N ALA A 213 -25.48 -10.62 12.44
CA ALA A 213 -25.02 -11.47 13.54
C ALA A 213 -23.98 -12.54 13.14
N ARG A 214 -23.97 -12.99 11.87
CA ARG A 214 -23.13 -14.13 11.40
C ARG A 214 -22.10 -13.76 10.35
N ARG A 215 -21.72 -12.48 10.25
CA ARG A 215 -20.75 -12.07 9.25
C ARG A 215 -19.35 -12.45 9.71
N ALA A 216 -18.75 -13.46 9.07
CA ALA A 216 -17.33 -13.72 9.22
C ALA A 216 -16.54 -12.45 8.87
N PRO A 217 -15.57 -12.02 9.70
CA PRO A 217 -14.72 -10.89 9.39
C PRO A 217 -14.01 -11.16 8.07
N ARG A 218 -14.22 -10.28 7.07
CA ARG A 218 -13.36 -10.25 5.88
C ARG A 218 -12.21 -9.33 6.22
N THR A 219 -11.17 -9.86 6.87
CA THR A 219 -9.92 -9.13 6.99
C THR A 219 -9.31 -9.04 5.61
N ALA A 220 -9.19 -7.83 5.06
CA ALA A 220 -8.36 -7.60 3.89
C ALA A 220 -6.96 -8.10 4.25
N ALA A 221 -6.49 -9.13 3.54
CA ALA A 221 -5.17 -9.65 3.77
C ALA A 221 -4.17 -8.60 3.27
N VAL A 222 -3.51 -7.95 4.23
CA VAL A 222 -2.47 -6.96 4.00
C VAL A 222 -1.11 -7.57 4.30
N GLY A 223 -0.07 -7.06 3.65
CA GLY A 223 1.31 -7.50 3.85
C GLY A 223 2.28 -6.41 3.43
N PHE A 224 3.46 -6.40 4.05
CA PHE A 224 4.52 -5.47 3.70
C PHE A 224 5.27 -5.99 2.49
N TYR A 225 5.41 -5.20 1.43
CA TYR A 225 6.31 -5.53 0.34
C TYR A 225 7.76 -5.34 0.81
N ASP A 226 8.54 -6.40 0.84
CA ASP A 226 9.97 -6.29 1.10
C ASP A 226 10.71 -6.03 -0.22
N ARG A 227 11.45 -4.92 -0.29
CA ARG A 227 12.17 -4.52 -1.50
C ARG A 227 13.33 -5.46 -1.83
N ASP A 228 14.03 -5.95 -0.82
CA ASP A 228 15.25 -6.74 -1.01
C ASP A 228 14.90 -8.17 -1.42
N GLU A 229 13.87 -8.73 -0.80
CA GLU A 229 13.33 -10.05 -1.12
C GLU A 229 12.31 -10.01 -2.28
N ARG A 230 11.87 -8.81 -2.67
CA ARG A 230 10.90 -8.54 -3.75
C ARG A 230 9.61 -9.36 -3.62
N LEU A 231 9.12 -9.48 -2.38
CA LEU A 231 7.94 -10.28 -2.05
C LEU A 231 7.10 -9.60 -0.96
N HIS A 232 5.80 -9.85 -0.92
CA HIS A 232 5.00 -9.45 0.25
C HIS A 232 5.13 -10.43 1.40
N VAL A 233 5.45 -9.92 2.58
CA VAL A 233 5.35 -10.65 3.85
C VAL A 233 3.98 -10.38 4.46
N PRO A 234 3.14 -11.41 4.70
CA PRO A 234 1.83 -11.23 5.32
C PRO A 234 1.94 -10.55 6.70
N ALA A 235 0.99 -9.68 7.04
CA ALA A 235 0.98 -8.97 8.32
C ALA A 235 1.10 -9.90 9.55
N SER A 236 0.48 -11.08 9.47
CA SER A 236 0.52 -12.10 10.53
C SER A 236 1.89 -12.76 10.69
N ALA A 237 2.71 -12.76 9.65
CA ALA A 237 4.07 -13.31 9.64
C ALA A 237 5.13 -12.29 10.05
N LEU A 238 4.80 -10.99 10.04
CA LEU A 238 5.70 -9.96 10.53
C LEU A 238 5.94 -10.12 12.04
N PRO A 239 7.17 -9.82 12.51
CA PRO A 239 7.52 -9.93 13.92
C PRO A 239 6.66 -9.01 14.78
N THR A 240 6.38 -9.46 16.00
CA THR A 240 5.81 -8.57 17.02
C THR A 240 6.94 -7.76 17.63
N VAL A 241 6.81 -6.45 17.64
CA VAL A 241 7.81 -5.56 18.23
C VAL A 241 7.69 -5.63 19.74
N GLU A 242 8.79 -5.93 20.41
CA GLU A 242 8.92 -5.80 21.86
C GLU A 242 9.38 -4.39 22.18
N LEU A 243 8.60 -3.68 22.99
CA LEU A 243 8.86 -2.28 23.34
C LEU A 243 9.02 -2.13 24.85
N SER A 244 9.87 -1.17 25.24
CA SER A 244 10.01 -0.76 26.62
C SER A 244 10.02 0.76 26.78
N ASP A 245 9.42 1.23 27.87
CA ASP A 245 9.52 2.60 28.33
C ASP A 245 10.37 2.63 29.61
N ARG A 246 11.55 3.26 29.53
CA ARG A 246 12.54 3.34 30.63
C ARG A 246 12.85 1.96 31.26
N GLY A 247 12.93 0.92 30.42
CA GLY A 247 13.21 -0.46 30.83
C GLY A 247 11.99 -1.24 31.31
N THR A 248 10.81 -0.64 31.37
CA THR A 248 9.55 -1.34 31.67
C THR A 248 8.89 -1.78 30.36
N PRO A 249 8.59 -3.08 30.17
CA PRO A 249 7.88 -3.54 28.98
C PRO A 249 6.51 -2.85 28.85
N ILE A 250 6.14 -2.45 27.63
CA ILE A 250 4.79 -1.93 27.34
C ILE A 250 3.97 -2.94 26.56
N ARG A 251 2.65 -2.94 26.78
CA ARG A 251 1.74 -3.80 26.00
C ARG A 251 1.53 -3.21 24.61
N VAL A 252 1.90 -3.98 23.59
CA VAL A 252 1.61 -3.69 22.17
C VAL A 252 0.36 -4.46 21.73
N ALA A 253 -0.48 -3.85 20.90
CA ALA A 253 -1.69 -4.50 20.42
C ALA A 253 -1.36 -5.75 19.58
N THR A 254 -2.22 -6.76 19.66
CA THR A 254 -2.05 -8.02 18.93
C THR A 254 -2.55 -7.96 17.49
N ASP A 255 -3.06 -6.80 17.03
CA ASP A 255 -3.55 -6.61 15.67
C ASP A 255 -2.40 -6.77 14.66
N PRO A 256 -2.43 -7.79 13.78
CA PRO A 256 -1.38 -8.00 12.80
C PRO A 256 -1.15 -6.79 11.89
N ARG A 257 -2.20 -6.00 11.61
CA ARG A 257 -2.11 -4.83 10.71
C ARG A 257 -1.16 -3.77 11.24
N GLN A 258 -1.10 -3.59 12.56
CA GLN A 258 -0.15 -2.66 13.20
C GLN A 258 1.30 -3.02 12.88
N ARG A 259 1.61 -4.31 12.69
CA ARG A 259 2.98 -4.76 12.39
C ARG A 259 3.47 -4.25 11.03
N ILE A 260 2.56 -3.94 10.10
CA ILE A 260 2.91 -3.26 8.84
C ILE A 260 3.25 -1.80 9.13
N CYS A 261 2.44 -1.09 9.91
CA CYS A 261 2.69 0.30 10.28
C CYS A 261 4.09 0.46 10.93
N LEU A 262 4.45 -0.48 11.80
CA LEU A 262 5.73 -0.51 12.50
C LEU A 262 6.93 -0.85 11.60
N GLN A 263 6.74 -1.22 10.33
CA GLN A 263 7.87 -1.30 9.40
C GLN A 263 8.40 0.08 9.02
N CYS A 264 7.56 1.12 9.09
CA CYS A 264 7.92 2.50 8.80
C CYS A 264 7.98 3.36 10.08
N HIS A 265 6.99 3.23 10.95
CA HIS A 265 6.86 3.98 12.22
C HIS A 265 7.47 3.19 13.38
N ALA A 266 8.75 2.84 13.25
CA ALA A 266 9.45 1.92 14.15
C ALA A 266 10.19 2.65 15.30
N PRO A 267 10.38 1.98 16.45
CA PRO A 267 11.34 2.42 17.46
C PRO A 267 12.78 2.31 16.94
N ASN A 268 13.71 2.82 17.73
CA ASN A 268 15.12 2.49 17.56
C ASN A 268 15.38 0.99 17.76
N VAL A 269 16.61 0.57 17.43
CA VAL A 269 17.06 -0.83 17.47
C VAL A 269 16.99 -1.48 18.86
N PHE A 270 16.84 -0.71 19.93
CA PHE A 270 16.74 -1.20 21.30
C PHE A 270 15.30 -1.40 21.76
N GLY A 271 14.30 -1.17 20.90
CA GLY A 271 12.89 -1.27 21.26
C GLY A 271 12.46 -0.20 22.26
N GLN A 272 13.09 0.97 22.24
CA GLN A 272 12.70 2.07 23.13
C GLN A 272 11.43 2.74 22.59
N ALA A 273 10.34 2.70 23.35
CA ALA A 273 9.08 3.31 22.97
C ALA A 273 9.22 4.84 22.77
N GLY A 274 8.58 5.35 21.73
CA GLY A 274 8.59 6.77 21.34
C GLY A 274 9.94 7.31 20.84
N SER A 275 10.89 6.42 20.51
CA SER A 275 12.14 6.79 19.84
C SER A 275 12.00 6.72 18.32
N SER A 276 12.89 7.39 17.59
CA SER A 276 12.85 7.47 16.12
C SER A 276 11.49 7.99 15.63
N ASP A 277 10.74 7.22 14.85
CA ASP A 277 9.39 7.56 14.39
C ASP A 277 8.33 6.62 15.00
N ASP A 278 8.65 5.95 16.11
CA ASP A 278 7.68 5.12 16.83
C ASP A 278 6.49 5.97 17.29
N ARG A 279 5.29 5.50 16.96
CA ARG A 279 4.01 6.08 17.39
C ARG A 279 3.19 5.09 18.20
N THR A 280 3.80 4.00 18.67
CA THR A 280 3.08 2.95 19.39
C THR A 280 2.42 3.54 20.65
N PRO A 281 1.10 3.35 20.82
CA PRO A 281 0.39 3.88 21.98
C PRO A 281 0.94 3.34 23.31
N ARG A 282 1.17 4.25 24.27
CA ARG A 282 1.49 3.95 25.68
C ARG A 282 0.72 4.88 26.61
N GLY A 283 0.90 4.70 27.92
CA GLY A 283 0.17 5.49 28.92
C GLY A 283 -1.31 5.14 28.89
N VAL A 284 -2.20 6.13 28.76
CA VAL A 284 -3.66 5.90 28.79
C VAL A 284 -4.17 5.14 27.55
N HIS A 285 -3.37 5.05 26.49
CA HIS A 285 -3.69 4.34 25.25
C HIS A 285 -2.92 3.03 25.08
N GLU A 286 -2.19 2.57 26.10
CA GLU A 286 -1.38 1.36 26.01
C GLU A 286 -2.21 0.13 25.58
N GLY A 287 -1.66 -0.66 24.66
CA GLY A 287 -2.30 -1.86 24.11
C GLY A 287 -3.36 -1.59 23.03
N LEU A 288 -3.65 -0.33 22.70
CA LEU A 288 -4.48 0.01 21.54
C LEU A 288 -3.71 -0.12 20.23
N SER A 289 -4.41 -0.57 19.18
CA SER A 289 -3.85 -0.60 17.83
C SER A 289 -3.87 0.78 17.19
N CYS A 290 -2.98 1.04 16.23
CA CYS A 290 -3.03 2.24 15.38
C CYS A 290 -4.43 2.45 14.77
N HIS A 291 -5.10 1.36 14.37
CA HIS A 291 -6.45 1.40 13.79
C HIS A 291 -7.58 1.69 14.78
N ALA A 292 -7.29 1.77 16.09
CA ALA A 292 -8.28 2.24 17.06
C ALA A 292 -8.55 3.73 16.89
N CYS A 293 -7.51 4.49 16.49
CA CYS A 293 -7.60 5.93 16.30
C CYS A 293 -7.56 6.32 14.82
N HIS A 294 -6.71 5.69 14.02
CA HIS A 294 -6.47 6.09 12.64
C HIS A 294 -7.34 5.32 11.63
N ALA A 295 -7.99 6.08 10.75
CA ALA A 295 -8.71 5.56 9.61
C ALA A 295 -7.76 4.85 8.63
N PRO A 296 -8.20 3.75 7.98
CA PRO A 296 -7.42 3.10 6.92
C PRO A 296 -7.08 4.07 5.79
N HIS A 297 -5.91 3.86 5.17
CA HIS A 297 -5.39 4.58 3.99
C HIS A 297 -5.01 6.05 4.19
N SER A 298 -5.83 6.86 4.87
CA SER A 298 -5.55 8.29 5.13
C SER A 298 -4.71 8.55 6.37
N ASN A 299 -4.69 7.60 7.31
CA ASN A 299 -4.22 7.79 8.69
C ASN A 299 -4.93 8.94 9.42
N ASP A 300 -6.14 9.31 9.00
CA ASP A 300 -6.89 10.36 9.68
C ASP A 300 -7.38 9.87 11.05
N ALA A 301 -7.07 10.61 12.11
CA ALA A 301 -7.54 10.34 13.46
C ALA A 301 -8.80 11.12 13.83
N SER A 302 -9.30 11.99 12.95
CA SER A 302 -10.39 12.91 13.27
C SER A 302 -11.65 12.17 13.71
N GLY A 303 -12.24 12.65 14.81
CA GLY A 303 -13.46 12.08 15.38
C GLY A 303 -13.29 10.72 16.08
N SER A 304 -12.09 10.14 16.08
CA SER A 304 -11.84 8.83 16.69
C SER A 304 -12.08 8.80 18.20
N CYS A 305 -11.85 9.92 18.88
CA CYS A 305 -12.05 10.06 20.32
C CYS A 305 -13.48 9.67 20.73
N ALA A 306 -14.48 10.06 19.94
CA ALA A 306 -15.89 9.82 20.24
C ALA A 306 -16.29 8.33 20.20
N ASN A 307 -15.47 7.46 19.58
CA ASN A 307 -15.72 6.02 19.57
C ASN A 307 -15.50 5.37 20.94
N CYS A 308 -14.69 6.00 21.80
CA CYS A 308 -14.36 5.49 23.13
C CYS A 308 -14.79 6.46 24.24
N HIS A 309 -14.74 7.77 24.00
CA HIS A 309 -15.02 8.78 25.01
C HIS A 309 -16.43 9.36 24.86
N PRO A 310 -17.14 9.58 25.97
CA PRO A 310 -16.71 9.37 27.35
C PRO A 310 -16.88 7.93 27.86
N GLN A 311 -17.44 7.01 27.07
CA GLN A 311 -17.89 5.68 27.54
C GLN A 311 -16.81 4.85 28.28
N LEU A 312 -15.56 4.94 27.83
CA LEU A 312 -14.41 4.20 28.36
C LEU A 312 -13.47 5.08 29.20
N SER A 313 -13.84 6.35 29.45
CA SER A 313 -13.04 7.27 30.25
C SER A 313 -13.72 7.64 31.55
N ASN A 314 -12.94 7.57 32.63
CA ASN A 314 -13.40 7.86 33.97
C ASN A 314 -13.20 9.34 34.36
N CYS A 315 -12.64 10.18 33.49
CA CYS A 315 -12.31 11.57 33.85
C CYS A 315 -13.42 12.59 33.58
N GLY A 316 -14.46 12.24 32.81
CA GLY A 316 -15.61 13.11 32.54
C GLY A 316 -15.31 14.37 31.70
N LEU A 317 -14.13 14.45 31.08
CA LEU A 317 -13.68 15.61 30.30
C LEU A 317 -13.80 15.39 28.79
N ALA A 318 -13.92 16.48 28.03
CA ALA A 318 -13.87 16.49 26.56
C ALA A 318 -12.43 16.29 26.08
N VAL A 319 -12.02 15.03 25.91
CA VAL A 319 -10.64 14.63 25.65
C VAL A 319 -10.07 15.14 24.32
N ASP A 320 -10.93 15.38 23.33
CA ASP A 320 -10.58 15.89 22.00
C ASP A 320 -10.12 17.35 22.03
N THR A 321 -10.47 18.08 23.09
CA THR A 321 -10.06 19.48 23.33
C THR A 321 -8.92 19.62 24.32
N MET A 322 -8.44 18.51 24.88
CA MET A 322 -7.33 18.54 25.83
C MET A 322 -6.04 18.99 25.14
N ARG A 323 -5.15 19.59 25.94
CA ARG A 323 -3.82 20.01 25.51
C ARG A 323 -2.96 18.79 25.15
N THR A 324 -3.15 18.27 23.94
CA THR A 324 -2.42 17.13 23.37
C THR A 324 -2.10 17.42 21.90
N THR A 325 -1.20 16.64 21.30
CA THR A 325 -0.87 16.75 19.87
C THR A 325 -2.03 16.44 18.93
N TYR A 326 -3.15 15.89 19.44
CA TYR A 326 -4.38 15.74 18.66
C TYR A 326 -5.06 17.09 18.43
N ALA A 327 -5.19 17.92 19.47
CA ALA A 327 -5.83 19.23 19.39
C ALA A 327 -4.89 20.33 18.88
N ASP A 328 -3.61 20.26 19.27
CA ASP A 328 -2.58 21.22 18.88
C ASP A 328 -1.25 20.48 18.62
N PRO A 329 -0.77 20.41 17.36
CA PRO A 329 0.50 19.75 17.02
C PRO A 329 1.73 20.28 17.77
N ALA A 330 1.68 21.51 18.30
CA ALA A 330 2.75 22.09 19.11
C ALA A 330 2.64 21.76 20.61
N SER A 331 1.62 21.02 21.02
CA SER A 331 1.42 20.62 22.41
C SER A 331 2.60 19.79 22.92
N PRO A 332 3.06 20.01 24.18
CA PRO A 332 4.10 19.18 24.78
C PRO A 332 3.63 17.75 25.09
N ASN A 333 2.32 17.51 25.10
CA ASN A 333 1.73 16.22 25.45
C ASN A 333 1.40 15.44 24.18
N ASN A 334 2.26 14.49 23.81
CA ASN A 334 2.04 13.65 22.64
C ASN A 334 0.87 12.67 22.88
N ILE A 335 -0.15 12.71 22.02
CA ILE A 335 -1.36 11.88 22.13
C ILE A 335 -1.06 10.37 22.17
N HIS A 336 0.00 9.92 21.51
CA HIS A 336 0.40 8.52 21.50
C HIS A 336 0.94 8.07 22.86
N PHE A 337 1.46 8.99 23.67
CA PHE A 337 2.27 8.67 24.85
C PHE A 337 1.72 9.24 26.14
N VAL A 338 0.60 9.94 26.07
CA VAL A 338 0.04 10.72 27.16
C VAL A 338 -0.36 9.83 28.35
N ALA A 339 0.00 10.26 29.54
CA ALA A 339 -0.43 9.70 30.82
C ALA A 339 -1.46 10.63 31.48
N CYS A 340 -2.17 10.13 32.49
CA CYS A 340 -3.13 10.96 33.24
C CYS A 340 -2.48 12.24 33.79
N ILE A 341 -1.24 12.14 34.29
CA ILE A 341 -0.49 13.28 34.85
C ILE A 341 -0.14 14.38 33.84
N ASP A 342 -0.19 14.09 32.54
CA ASP A 342 0.14 15.05 31.49
C ASP A 342 -1.06 15.96 31.16
N CYS A 343 -2.28 15.50 31.45
CA CYS A 343 -3.52 16.21 31.18
C CYS A 343 -4.26 16.68 32.44
N HIS A 344 -3.88 16.19 33.61
CA HIS A 344 -4.56 16.46 34.86
C HIS A 344 -3.61 17.03 35.92
N GLU A 345 -4.12 17.98 36.70
CA GLU A 345 -3.44 18.43 37.91
C GLU A 345 -3.38 17.33 38.95
N ARG A 346 -2.34 17.31 39.80
CA ARG A 346 -2.17 16.29 40.83
C ARG A 346 -3.37 16.20 41.77
N GLU A 347 -3.93 17.35 42.17
CA GLU A 347 -5.12 17.41 43.03
C GLU A 347 -6.32 16.67 42.43
N PHE A 348 -6.51 16.75 41.11
CA PHE A 348 -7.55 15.99 40.42
C PHE A 348 -7.31 14.48 40.51
N LEU A 349 -6.07 14.03 40.36
CA LEU A 349 -5.71 12.61 40.42
C LEU A 349 -5.77 12.04 41.85
N ASP A 350 -5.41 12.84 42.84
CA ASP A 350 -5.52 12.48 44.26
C ASP A 350 -7.00 12.30 44.67
N ASN A 351 -7.90 13.10 44.10
CA ASN A 351 -9.35 12.96 44.29
C ASN A 351 -9.95 11.73 43.60
N LEU A 352 -9.37 11.28 42.47
CA LEU A 352 -9.78 10.04 41.81
C LEU A 352 -9.32 8.77 42.54
N THR A 353 -8.23 8.84 43.31
CA THR A 353 -7.69 7.68 44.06
C THR A 353 -8.24 7.56 45.48
N SER A 354 -8.93 8.58 45.98
CA SER A 354 -9.56 8.62 47.31
C SER A 354 -11.04 8.18 47.31
N THR A 355 -11.56 7.80 46.14
CA THR A 355 -12.96 7.34 45.96
C THR A 355 -13.12 5.82 45.80
N ASP A 356 -12.07 5.05 46.10
CA ASP A 356 -12.12 3.58 46.26
C ASP A 356 -12.17 3.15 47.74
#